data_AF-A0A7S0NRG0-F1
#
_entry.id   AF-A0A7S0NRG0-F1
#
_cell.length_a   1.000
_cell.length_b   1.000
_cell.length_c   1.000
_cell.angle_alpha   90.00
_cell.angle_beta   90.00
_cell.angle_gamma   90.00
#
_symmetry.space_group_name_H-M   'P 1'
#
loop_
_entity.id
_entity.type
_entity.pdbx_description
1 polymer ?
#
loop_
_entity_poly.entity_id
_entity_poly.type
_entity_poly.pdbx_seq_one_letter_code
_entity_poly.pdbx_strand_id
1 'polypeptide(L)'
;QAGFSRRWPVRLPSRRAALGGYKRLMARMEQGAHPRRRRFLLTLLQQCSANGGVHALETEARRRDADAPTMVEMLQRTPDIETPAYRVLDSREAEGWEVRAYERFAVISTASARDVAPDGVELSAP
;
A
#
# COMPACT_ATOMS: atom_id res chain seq x y z
N GLN A 1 -45.22 -19.30 -23.24
CA GLN A 1 -44.85 -19.21 -21.81
C GLN A 1 -43.38 -18.83 -21.73
N ALA A 2 -43.06 -17.57 -21.42
CA ALA A 2 -41.68 -17.09 -21.33
C ALA A 2 -41.27 -16.99 -19.85
N GLY A 3 -40.34 -17.83 -19.42
CA GLY A 3 -39.79 -17.83 -18.07
C GLY A 3 -38.82 -16.67 -17.89
N PHE A 4 -39.17 -15.72 -17.02
CA PHE A 4 -38.26 -14.66 -16.60
C PHE A 4 -37.16 -15.24 -15.70
N SER A 5 -35.95 -15.43 -16.23
CA SER A 5 -34.77 -15.73 -15.42
C SER A 5 -34.34 -14.45 -14.69
N ARG A 6 -34.78 -14.29 -13.45
CA ARG A 6 -34.33 -13.20 -12.56
C ARG A 6 -32.90 -13.48 -12.05
N ARG A 7 -31.89 -13.41 -12.92
CA ARG A 7 -30.50 -13.25 -12.48
C ARG A 7 -30.09 -11.80 -12.66
N TRP A 8 -30.02 -11.09 -11.53
CA TRP A 8 -29.44 -9.76 -11.48
C TRP A 8 -27.99 -9.80 -12.01
N PRO A 9 -27.58 -8.86 -12.89
CA PRO A 9 -26.30 -8.90 -13.60
C PRO A 9 -25.08 -8.69 -12.68
N VAL A 10 -25.30 -8.35 -11.41
CA VAL A 10 -24.25 -8.15 -10.41
C VAL A 10 -24.65 -8.87 -9.13
N ARG A 11 -23.74 -9.71 -8.61
CA ARG A 11 -23.93 -10.30 -7.27
C ARG A 11 -23.82 -9.17 -6.25
N LEU A 12 -24.96 -8.69 -5.75
CA LEU A 12 -24.97 -7.80 -4.59
C LEU A 12 -24.37 -8.59 -3.42
N PRO A 13 -23.22 -8.16 -2.87
CA PRO A 13 -22.63 -8.84 -1.75
C PRO A 13 -23.61 -8.75 -0.57
N SER A 14 -23.92 -9.90 0.03
CA SER A 14 -24.70 -9.91 1.26
C SER A 14 -24.00 -9.04 2.31
N ARG A 15 -24.75 -8.46 3.26
CA ARG A 15 -24.18 -7.65 4.36
C ARG A 15 -23.01 -8.37 5.06
N ARG A 16 -23.08 -9.71 5.13
CA ARG A 16 -22.02 -10.59 5.66
C ARG A 16 -20.74 -10.56 4.83
N ALA A 17 -20.84 -10.55 3.49
CA ALA A 17 -19.70 -10.45 2.60
C ALA A 17 -19.00 -9.08 2.70
N ALA A 18 -19.77 -7.99 2.80
CA ALA A 18 -19.25 -6.64 2.98
C ALA A 18 -18.51 -6.48 4.32
N LEU A 19 -19.09 -6.98 5.41
CA LEU A 19 -18.43 -7.00 6.73
C LEU A 19 -17.16 -7.85 6.74
N GLY A 20 -17.15 -8.96 5.99
CA GLY A 20 -15.96 -9.79 5.80
C GLY A 20 -14.82 -9.06 5.08
N GLY A 21 -15.15 -8.29 4.03
CA GLY A 21 -14.18 -7.44 3.31
C GLY A 21 -13.62 -6.35 4.21
N TYR A 22 -14.48 -5.69 4.99
CA TYR A 22 -14.07 -4.68 5.96
C TYR A 22 -13.10 -5.25 7.00
N LYS A 23 -13.41 -6.42 7.57
CA LYS A 23 -12.54 -7.08 8.55
C LYS A 23 -11.15 -7.38 7.97
N ARG A 24 -11.06 -7.83 6.72
CA ARG A 24 -9.77 -8.13 6.07
C ARG A 24 -8.96 -6.87 5.77
N LEU A 25 -9.61 -5.78 5.38
CA LEU A 25 -8.96 -4.49 5.17
C LEU A 25 -8.45 -3.90 6.50
N MET A 26 -9.24 -4.02 7.57
CA MET A 26 -8.84 -3.60 8.92
C MET A 26 -7.67 -4.43 9.48
N ALA A 27 -7.62 -5.73 9.22
CA ALA A 27 -6.49 -6.56 9.63
C ALA A 27 -5.16 -6.12 8.99
N ARG A 28 -5.19 -5.57 7.76
CA ARG A 28 -4.00 -4.99 7.11
C ARG A 28 -3.54 -3.69 7.78
N MET A 29 -4.46 -2.93 8.38
CA MET A 29 -4.15 -1.71 9.13
C MET A 29 -3.38 -1.98 10.43
N GLU A 30 -3.70 -3.08 11.12
CA GLU A 30 -3.15 -3.38 12.45
C GLU A 30 -1.63 -3.60 12.45
N GLN A 31 -1.04 -3.82 11.28
CA GLN A 31 0.40 -3.92 11.05
C GLN A 31 1.15 -2.58 11.19
N GLY A 32 0.45 -1.44 11.33
CA GLY A 32 1.06 -0.10 11.45
C GLY A 32 0.80 0.63 12.79
N ALA A 33 1.68 1.60 13.12
CA ALA A 33 1.60 2.44 14.32
C ALA A 33 0.33 3.32 14.40
N HIS A 34 -0.12 3.66 15.62
CA HIS A 34 -1.39 4.36 15.92
C HIS A 34 -1.75 5.60 15.05
N PRO A 35 -0.86 6.57 14.79
CA PRO A 35 -1.19 7.74 13.97
C PRO A 35 -1.39 7.38 12.48
N ARG A 36 -0.74 6.31 12.00
CA ARG A 36 -0.92 5.79 10.65
C ARG A 36 -2.30 5.13 10.48
N ARG A 37 -2.87 4.58 11.56
CA ARG A 37 -4.20 3.93 11.56
C ARG A 37 -5.33 4.93 11.29
N ARG A 38 -5.32 6.11 11.93
CA ARG A 38 -6.34 7.15 11.70
C ARG A 38 -6.33 7.64 10.25
N ARG A 39 -5.14 7.93 9.72
CA ARG A 39 -4.98 8.39 8.33
C ARG A 39 -5.40 7.31 7.34
N PHE A 40 -5.02 6.06 7.60
CA PHE A 40 -5.42 4.91 6.78
C PHE A 40 -6.94 4.75 6.73
N LEU A 41 -7.63 4.83 7.88
CA LEU A 41 -9.09 4.75 7.96
C LEU A 41 -9.77 5.84 7.14
N LEU A 42 -9.31 7.08 7.24
CA LEU A 42 -9.85 8.20 6.47
C LEU A 42 -9.69 7.97 4.96
N THR A 43 -8.51 7.54 4.53
CA THR A 43 -8.26 7.19 3.13
C THR A 43 -9.17 6.04 2.67
N LEU A 44 -9.35 5.02 3.50
CA LEU A 44 -10.21 3.87 3.19
C LEU A 44 -11.67 4.29 3.00
N LEU A 45 -12.19 5.14 3.88
CA LEU A 45 -13.56 5.66 3.81
C LEU A 45 -13.75 6.53 2.56
N GLN A 46 -12.80 7.43 2.30
CA GLN A 46 -12.81 8.27 1.10
C GLN A 46 -12.79 7.42 -0.18
N GLN A 47 -11.91 6.43 -0.24
CA GLN A 47 -11.82 5.52 -1.39
C GLN A 47 -13.05 4.63 -1.53
N CYS A 48 -13.66 4.19 -0.42
CA CYS A 48 -14.90 3.41 -0.45
C CYS A 48 -16.04 4.21 -1.07
N SER A 49 -16.13 5.52 -0.75
CA SER A 49 -17.14 6.40 -1.33
C SER A 49 -16.92 6.68 -2.83
N ALA A 50 -15.66 6.69 -3.29
CA ALA A 50 -15.34 7.05 -4.68
C ALA A 50 -15.34 5.85 -5.65
N ASN A 51 -14.90 4.66 -5.21
CA ASN A 51 -14.47 3.59 -6.11
C ASN A 51 -15.36 2.32 -6.08
N GLY A 52 -16.66 2.44 -5.79
CA GLY A 52 -17.57 1.29 -5.83
C GLY A 52 -17.56 0.40 -4.57
N GLY A 53 -17.16 0.97 -3.43
CA GLY A 53 -17.28 0.34 -2.12
C GLY A 53 -16.17 -0.65 -1.75
N VAL A 54 -16.37 -1.31 -0.61
CA VAL A 54 -15.38 -2.16 0.05
C VAL A 54 -14.88 -3.32 -0.83
N HIS A 55 -15.75 -3.89 -1.67
CA HIS A 55 -15.39 -5.02 -2.54
C HIS A 55 -14.48 -4.66 -3.71
N ALA A 56 -14.68 -3.49 -4.30
CA ALA A 56 -13.82 -2.99 -5.37
C ALA A 56 -12.41 -2.70 -4.82
N LEU A 57 -12.33 -2.08 -3.63
CA LEU A 57 -11.07 -1.84 -2.96
C LEU A 57 -10.34 -3.11 -2.53
N GLU A 58 -11.08 -4.12 -2.05
CA GLU A 58 -10.48 -5.40 -1.73
C GLU A 58 -9.92 -6.09 -2.97
N THR A 59 -10.65 -6.06 -4.08
CA THR A 59 -10.19 -6.62 -5.36
C THR A 59 -8.95 -5.90 -5.87
N GLU A 60 -8.95 -4.56 -5.83
CA GLU A 60 -7.80 -3.75 -6.23
C GLU A 60 -6.59 -4.00 -5.33
N ALA A 61 -6.78 -4.11 -4.02
CA ALA A 61 -5.72 -4.40 -3.09
C ALA A 61 -5.10 -5.78 -3.36
N ARG A 62 -5.92 -6.80 -3.66
CA ARG A 62 -5.42 -8.13 -4.06
C ARG A 62 -4.70 -8.11 -5.41
N ARG A 63 -5.19 -7.31 -6.37
CA ARG A 63 -4.54 -7.16 -7.68
C ARG A 63 -3.15 -6.53 -7.51
N ARG A 64 -3.03 -5.46 -6.72
CA ARG A 64 -1.74 -4.81 -6.44
C ARG A 64 -0.77 -5.69 -5.66
N ASP A 65 -1.26 -6.53 -4.77
CA ASP A 65 -0.40 -7.51 -4.09
C ASP A 65 0.10 -8.58 -5.07
N ALA A 66 -0.71 -8.98 -6.05
CA ALA A 66 -0.30 -9.91 -7.10
C ALA A 66 0.67 -9.27 -8.12
N ASP A 67 0.49 -7.98 -8.39
CA ASP A 67 1.35 -7.15 -9.24
C ASP A 67 2.48 -6.46 -8.46
N ALA A 68 2.80 -6.94 -7.24
CA ALA A 68 3.87 -6.36 -6.44
C ALA A 68 5.19 -6.53 -7.20
N PRO A 69 5.92 -5.43 -7.50
CA PRO A 69 7.10 -5.50 -8.34
C PRO A 69 8.15 -6.37 -7.66
N THR A 70 8.67 -7.35 -8.41
CA THR A 70 9.75 -8.20 -7.92
C THR A 70 11.03 -7.39 -7.73
N MET A 71 11.97 -7.88 -6.92
CA MET A 71 13.25 -7.17 -6.74
C MET A 71 13.98 -6.98 -8.08
N VAL A 72 13.90 -7.97 -8.97
CA VAL A 72 14.45 -7.91 -10.33
C VAL A 72 13.78 -6.78 -11.12
N GLU A 73 12.45 -6.68 -11.09
CA GLU A 73 11.71 -5.65 -11.78
C GLU A 73 11.98 -4.24 -11.21
N MET A 74 12.13 -4.13 -9.89
CA MET A 74 12.53 -2.87 -9.25
C MET A 74 13.92 -2.43 -9.69
N LEU A 75 14.89 -3.35 -9.76
CA LEU A 75 16.24 -3.06 -10.24
C LEU A 75 16.24 -2.63 -11.72
N GLN A 76 15.41 -3.25 -12.57
CA GLN A 76 15.25 -2.84 -13.97
C GLN A 76 14.65 -1.45 -14.14
N ARG A 77 13.75 -1.04 -13.22
CA ARG A 77 13.14 0.30 -13.23
C ARG A 77 14.02 1.35 -12.57
N THR A 78 15.07 0.95 -11.85
CA THR A 78 15.98 1.87 -11.19
C THR A 78 16.85 2.51 -12.27
N PRO A 79 16.82 3.84 -12.45
CA PRO A 79 17.71 4.50 -13.40
C PRO A 79 19.16 4.17 -13.06
N ASP A 80 20.03 4.13 -14.07
CA ASP A 80 21.46 3.93 -13.86
C ASP A 80 22.06 5.20 -13.26
N ILE A 81 22.05 5.27 -11.93
CA ILE A 81 22.62 6.33 -11.12
C ILE A 81 23.78 5.75 -10.33
N GLU A 82 24.82 6.57 -10.14
CA GLU A 82 25.96 6.20 -9.31
C GLU A 82 25.46 5.86 -7.90
N THR A 83 25.53 4.56 -7.56
CA THR A 83 25.14 4.03 -6.25
C THR A 83 26.38 3.77 -5.41
N PRO A 84 26.34 4.03 -4.09
CA PRO A 84 27.46 3.71 -3.22
C PRO A 84 27.78 2.21 -3.31
N ALA A 85 29.05 1.89 -3.57
CA ALA A 85 29.50 0.51 -3.62
C ALA A 85 29.26 -0.18 -2.26
N TYR A 86 28.76 -1.41 -2.32
CA TYR A 86 28.55 -2.25 -1.14
C TYR A 86 28.95 -3.69 -1.41
N ARG A 87 29.19 -4.43 -0.32
CA ARG A 87 29.42 -5.87 -0.32
C ARG A 87 28.31 -6.55 0.46
N VAL A 88 27.79 -7.66 -0.07
CA VAL A 88 26.77 -8.47 0.60
C VAL A 88 27.46 -9.34 1.64
N LEU A 89 27.11 -9.18 2.91
CA LEU A 89 27.64 -9.99 4.00
C LEU A 89 26.79 -11.24 4.25
N ASP A 90 25.48 -11.11 4.10
CA ASP A 90 24.52 -12.19 4.31
C ASP A 90 23.25 -11.92 3.49
N SER A 91 22.56 -12.96 3.06
CA SER A 91 21.28 -12.83 2.37
C SER A 91 20.42 -14.08 2.53
N ARG A 92 19.11 -13.87 2.62
CA ARG A 92 18.12 -14.93 2.51
C ARG A 92 17.03 -14.49 1.54
N GLU A 93 17.17 -14.91 0.28
CA GLU A 93 16.20 -14.59 -0.77
C GLU A 93 14.78 -15.08 -0.42
N ALA A 94 14.68 -16.28 0.17
CA ALA A 94 13.39 -16.85 0.58
C ALA A 94 12.68 -16.04 1.67
N GLU A 95 13.44 -15.30 2.49
CA GLU A 95 12.91 -14.42 3.54
C GLU A 95 12.86 -12.94 3.12
N GLY A 96 13.40 -12.62 1.94
CA GLY A 96 13.34 -11.29 1.35
C GLY A 96 14.26 -10.25 1.99
N TRP A 97 15.40 -10.66 2.58
CA TRP A 97 16.35 -9.72 3.18
C TRP A 97 17.81 -9.96 2.77
N GLU A 98 18.60 -8.88 2.86
CA GLU A 98 20.03 -8.83 2.53
C GLU A 98 20.75 -7.89 3.51
N VAL A 99 21.93 -8.27 3.99
CA VAL A 99 22.83 -7.46 4.81
C VAL A 99 23.95 -6.90 3.95
N ARG A 100 24.02 -5.56 3.86
CA ARG A 100 24.96 -4.81 3.02
C ARG A 100 25.98 -4.04 3.85
N ALA A 101 27.27 -4.24 3.56
CA ALA A 101 28.37 -3.44 4.09
C ALA A 101 28.80 -2.40 3.05
N TYR A 102 28.66 -1.13 3.40
CA TYR A 102 29.07 -0.02 2.54
C TYR A 102 30.51 0.41 2.84
N GLU A 103 31.25 0.79 1.79
CA GLU A 103 32.51 1.52 1.97
C GLU A 103 32.22 2.94 2.49
N ARG A 104 33.24 3.67 2.94
CA ARG A 104 33.03 5.02 3.46
C ARG A 104 32.69 5.98 2.31
N PHE A 105 31.48 6.55 2.31
CA PHE A 105 31.06 7.57 1.35
C PHE A 105 30.54 8.84 2.06
N ALA A 106 30.47 9.96 1.34
CA ALA A 106 29.94 11.22 1.84
C ALA A 106 28.46 11.39 1.43
N VAL A 107 27.65 11.94 2.33
CA VAL A 107 26.23 12.26 2.07
C VAL A 107 25.95 13.71 2.40
N ILE A 108 25.15 14.37 1.56
CA ILE A 108 24.51 15.63 1.92
C ILE A 108 23.22 15.27 2.65
N SER A 109 23.14 15.62 3.93
CA SER A 109 21.93 15.44 4.73
C SER A 109 21.28 16.80 4.97
N THR A 110 19.94 16.84 4.90
CA THR A 110 19.16 17.99 5.35
C THR A 110 18.32 17.56 6.54
N ALA A 111 18.47 18.25 7.66
CA ALA A 111 17.59 18.06 8.82
C ALA A 111 16.32 18.88 8.61
N SER A 112 15.15 18.25 8.72
CA SER A 112 13.89 18.98 8.72
C SER A 112 13.77 19.74 10.05
N ALA A 113 14.08 21.04 10.06
CA ALA A 113 13.98 21.90 11.24
C ALA A 113 12.53 22.31 11.60
N ARG A 114 11.52 21.61 11.07
CA ARG A 114 10.11 21.91 11.32
C ARG A 114 9.49 20.77 12.12
N ASP A 115 9.05 21.09 13.33
CA ASP A 115 8.04 20.29 14.01
C ASP A 115 6.81 20.21 13.11
N VAL A 116 6.46 18.98 12.70
CA VAL A 116 5.21 18.75 11.97
C VAL A 116 4.09 18.97 12.98
N ALA A 117 3.42 20.13 12.89
CA ALA A 117 2.27 20.43 13.71
C ALA A 117 1.24 19.27 13.58
N PRO A 118 0.68 18.78 14.69
CA PRO A 118 -0.23 17.63 14.70
C PRO A 118 -1.51 17.87 13.88
N ASP A 119 -1.82 19.13 13.59
CA ASP A 119 -3.05 19.57 12.94
C ASP A 119 -2.98 19.59 11.41
N GLY A 120 -1.84 19.17 10.83
CA GLY A 120 -1.66 19.08 9.38
C GLY A 120 -1.38 20.43 8.72
N VAL A 121 -0.89 20.37 7.49
CA VAL A 121 -0.64 21.55 6.66
C VAL A 121 -1.87 21.76 5.78
N GLU A 122 -2.44 22.97 5.78
CA GLU A 122 -3.43 23.36 4.80
C GLU A 122 -2.78 23.33 3.41
N LEU A 123 -3.15 22.34 2.61
CA LEU A 123 -2.80 22.32 1.21
C LEU A 123 -3.59 23.44 0.54
N SER A 124 -2.94 24.55 0.24
CA SER A 124 -3.54 25.58 -0.60
C SER A 124 -3.99 24.92 -1.92
N ALA A 125 -5.27 25.12 -2.25
CA ALA A 125 -5.87 24.64 -3.49
C ALA A 125 -5.11 25.20 -4.72
N PRO A 126 -5.13 24.48 -5.86
CA PRO A 126 -4.38 24.86 -7.07
C PRO A 126 -4.76 26.23 -7.63
#